data_AF-A0A1G2K210-F1
#
_entry.id   AF-A0A1G2K210-F1
#
_cell.length_a   1.000
_cell.length_b   1.000
_cell.length_c   1.000
_cell.angle_alpha   90.00
_cell.angle_beta   90.00
_cell.angle_gamma   90.00
#
_symmetry.space_group_name_H-M   'P 1'
#
loop_
_entity.id
_entity.type
_entity.pdbx_description
1 polymer ?
#
loop_
_entity_poly.entity_id
_entity_poly.type
_entity_poly.pdbx_seq_one_letter_code
_entity_poly.pdbx_strand_id
1 'polypeptide(L)'
;MLLPNLLDSPSLKRYSFECDKNSFLKRKIPMNSQRKTLRVFLSFVAYPFFLVAFVFLAIFASGCSKGNSDGIASPTGQSNSAVTPSVEKGEQLFKAECQPCHGPDGKKSMPGMTKDAVDLSSKRIQNKSDPELKKIIREGRKGSSIMVGHPWLTSDEIDSLVLYLRALK
;
A
#
# COMPACT_ATOMS: atom_id res chain seq x y z
N MET A 1 12.21 65.50 -31.05
CA MET A 1 13.47 65.13 -30.35
C MET A 1 13.38 63.64 -30.08
N LEU A 2 13.87 62.81 -31.00
CA LEU A 2 15.24 62.28 -31.07
C LEU A 2 15.50 61.19 -30.02
N LEU A 3 15.38 59.94 -30.50
CA LEU A 3 16.16 58.69 -30.27
C LEU A 3 17.57 58.88 -29.62
N PRO A 4 18.33 57.83 -29.17
CA PRO A 4 18.19 56.38 -29.50
C PRO A 4 18.69 55.31 -28.45
N ASN A 5 18.51 54.03 -28.84
CA ASN A 5 19.44 52.86 -28.77
C ASN A 5 20.02 52.33 -27.44
N LEU A 6 19.75 51.04 -27.19
CA LEU A 6 20.73 49.94 -26.98
C LEU A 6 19.92 48.62 -26.94
N LEU A 7 19.71 47.88 -28.03
CA LEU A 7 20.64 46.89 -28.60
C LEU A 7 21.49 46.20 -27.51
N ASP A 8 21.11 44.99 -27.08
CA ASP A 8 21.93 43.77 -27.21
C ASP A 8 21.28 42.62 -26.43
N SER A 9 20.83 41.56 -27.11
CA SER A 9 20.54 40.28 -26.47
C SER A 9 20.80 39.17 -27.49
N PRO A 10 21.99 38.57 -27.45
CA PRO A 10 22.39 37.57 -28.40
C PRO A 10 21.70 36.24 -28.13
N SER A 11 21.05 35.74 -29.18
CA SER A 11 21.04 34.34 -29.61
C SER A 11 20.79 33.26 -28.56
N LEU A 12 19.57 32.74 -28.61
CA LEU A 12 19.18 31.38 -28.26
C LEU A 12 20.29 30.37 -28.65
N LYS A 13 21.13 29.98 -27.68
CA LYS A 13 21.95 28.78 -27.82
C LYS A 13 21.02 27.58 -27.81
N ARG A 14 20.75 27.07 -29.01
CA ARG A 14 20.30 25.70 -29.24
C ARG A 14 21.25 24.78 -28.48
N TYR A 15 20.78 24.22 -27.37
CA TYR A 15 21.49 23.14 -26.71
C TYR A 15 21.21 21.88 -27.51
N SER A 16 22.04 21.63 -28.52
CA SER A 16 22.10 20.33 -29.20
C SER A 16 22.56 19.30 -28.19
N PHE A 17 21.64 18.48 -27.71
CA PHE A 17 21.95 17.29 -26.93
C PHE A 17 22.47 16.23 -27.91
N GLU A 18 23.74 16.35 -28.28
CA GLU A 18 24.45 15.30 -29.00
C GLU A 18 24.57 14.11 -28.05
N CYS A 19 23.82 13.04 -28.34
CA CYS A 19 23.82 11.82 -27.55
C CYS A 19 25.16 11.09 -27.78
N ASP A 20 26.17 11.41 -26.98
CA ASP A 20 27.49 10.77 -27.02
C ASP A 20 27.41 9.34 -26.48
N LYS A 21 27.25 8.39 -27.41
CA LYS A 21 27.14 6.95 -27.15
C LYS A 21 28.45 6.30 -26.67
N ASN A 22 29.58 7.02 -26.66
CA ASN A 22 30.89 6.42 -26.43
C ASN A 22 31.43 6.51 -24.98
N SER A 23 30.71 7.14 -24.06
CA SER A 23 31.11 7.21 -22.64
C SER A 23 30.74 5.95 -21.83
N PHE A 24 29.95 5.02 -22.39
CA PHE A 24 29.46 3.84 -21.68
C PHE A 24 30.42 2.63 -21.67
N LEU A 25 31.48 2.62 -22.49
CA LEU A 25 32.32 1.42 -22.71
C LEU A 25 33.58 1.31 -21.82
N LYS A 26 33.76 2.15 -20.79
CA LYS A 26 34.98 2.12 -19.96
C LYS A 26 34.84 1.77 -18.48
N ARG A 27 33.65 1.36 -18.00
CA ARG A 27 33.53 0.82 -16.63
C ARG A 27 33.68 -0.70 -16.61
N LYS A 28 34.93 -1.17 -16.68
CA LYS A 28 35.31 -2.53 -16.27
C LYS A 28 35.24 -2.61 -14.74
N ILE A 29 34.20 -3.24 -14.21
CA ILE A 29 34.11 -3.62 -12.80
C ILE A 29 34.77 -5.00 -12.68
N PRO A 30 35.85 -5.18 -11.89
CA PRO A 30 36.50 -6.48 -11.74
C PRO A 30 35.65 -7.45 -10.92
N MET A 31 35.09 -8.47 -11.58
CA MET A 31 34.23 -9.52 -10.99
C MET A 31 35.01 -10.67 -10.31
N ASN A 32 36.00 -10.38 -9.46
CA ASN A 32 36.81 -11.43 -8.81
C ASN A 32 37.04 -11.24 -7.29
N SER A 33 36.11 -10.58 -6.60
CA SER A 33 36.16 -10.39 -5.14
C SER A 33 34.83 -10.76 -4.45
N GLN A 34 34.21 -11.87 -4.85
CA GLN A 34 32.95 -12.37 -4.27
C GLN A 34 33.01 -13.85 -3.85
N ARG A 35 34.10 -14.57 -4.13
CA ARG A 35 34.22 -16.00 -3.78
C ARG A 35 34.82 -16.24 -2.39
N LYS A 36 35.56 -15.30 -1.82
CA LYS A 36 36.20 -15.46 -0.49
C LYS A 36 35.29 -15.08 0.68
N THR A 37 34.36 -14.15 0.49
CA THR A 37 33.44 -13.66 1.53
C THR A 37 32.25 -14.58 1.80
N LEU A 38 31.85 -15.41 0.83
CA LEU A 38 30.68 -16.30 0.96
C LEU A 38 30.93 -17.48 1.93
N ARG A 39 32.16 -18.03 1.98
CA ARG A 39 32.48 -19.16 2.88
C ARG A 39 32.57 -18.76 4.36
N VAL A 40 32.94 -17.52 4.66
CA VAL A 40 33.06 -17.03 6.05
C VAL A 40 31.68 -16.67 6.62
N PHE A 41 30.81 -16.06 5.82
CA PHE A 41 29.45 -15.71 6.23
C PHE A 41 28.55 -16.94 6.47
N LEU A 42 28.68 -17.99 5.64
CA LEU A 42 27.92 -19.24 5.82
C LEU A 42 28.23 -19.94 7.15
N SER A 43 29.40 -19.72 7.73
CA SER A 43 29.78 -20.31 9.02
C SER A 43 29.33 -19.48 10.23
N PHE A 44 29.19 -18.15 10.09
CA PHE A 44 28.78 -17.26 11.19
C PHE A 44 27.26 -17.14 11.35
N VAL A 45 26.47 -17.33 10.28
CA VAL A 45 25.01 -17.17 10.33
C VAL A 45 24.29 -18.51 10.57
N ALA A 46 24.84 -19.63 10.09
CA ALA A 46 24.21 -20.94 10.26
C ALA A 46 24.39 -21.52 11.67
N TYR A 47 25.51 -21.23 12.35
CA TYR A 47 25.85 -21.83 13.65
C TYR A 47 24.99 -21.32 14.84
N PRO A 48 24.67 -20.02 14.99
CA PRO A 48 23.77 -19.58 16.05
C PRO A 48 22.31 -19.98 15.78
N PHE A 49 21.91 -20.06 14.51
CA PHE A 49 20.57 -20.49 14.12
C PHE A 49 20.34 -21.99 14.40
N PHE A 50 21.35 -22.84 14.14
CA PHE A 50 21.28 -24.26 14.46
C PHE A 50 21.32 -24.55 15.97
N LEU A 51 22.10 -23.78 16.75
CA LEU A 51 22.13 -23.92 18.22
C LEU A 51 20.79 -23.51 18.87
N VAL A 52 20.18 -22.41 18.43
CA VAL A 52 18.85 -22.00 18.92
C VAL A 52 17.78 -23.01 18.52
N ALA A 53 17.82 -23.54 17.28
CA ALA A 53 16.89 -24.57 16.83
C ALA A 53 17.01 -25.87 17.64
N PHE A 54 18.22 -26.30 18.01
CA PHE A 54 18.42 -27.51 18.82
C PHE A 54 17.93 -27.35 20.27
N VAL A 55 18.10 -26.16 20.86
CA VAL A 55 17.56 -25.85 22.20
C VAL A 55 16.04 -25.81 22.19
N PHE A 56 15.42 -25.19 21.16
CA PHE A 56 13.96 -25.19 21.03
C PHE A 56 13.38 -26.60 20.79
N LEU A 57 14.04 -27.45 20.00
CA LEU A 57 13.59 -28.82 19.78
C LEU A 57 13.66 -29.69 21.05
N ALA A 58 14.68 -29.48 21.90
CA ALA A 58 14.82 -30.18 23.18
C ALA A 58 13.74 -29.76 24.21
N ILE A 59 13.28 -28.51 24.18
CA ILE A 59 12.22 -28.02 25.07
C ILE A 59 10.85 -28.62 24.70
N PHE A 60 10.57 -28.85 23.41
CA PHE A 60 9.28 -29.41 22.96
C PHE A 60 9.16 -30.93 23.13
N ALA A 61 10.26 -31.68 23.23
CA ALA A 61 10.24 -33.15 23.29
C ALA A 61 9.83 -33.72 24.67
N SER A 62 9.70 -32.91 25.73
CA SER A 62 9.26 -33.37 27.06
C SER A 62 7.83 -32.96 27.44
N GLY A 63 7.04 -32.43 26.49
CA GLY A 63 5.69 -31.96 26.73
C GLY A 63 4.59 -32.90 26.26
N CYS A 64 4.47 -34.12 26.80
CA CYS A 64 3.21 -34.87 26.69
C CYS A 64 2.18 -34.27 27.66
N SER A 65 1.50 -33.20 27.23
CA SER A 65 0.30 -32.72 27.91
C SER A 65 -0.93 -33.06 27.07
N LYS A 66 -1.75 -33.93 27.62
CA LYS A 66 -3.10 -34.27 27.17
C LYS A 66 -4.00 -33.09 27.56
N GLY A 67 -4.34 -32.22 26.61
CA GLY A 67 -5.09 -30.99 26.88
C GLY A 67 -5.89 -30.51 25.68
N ASN A 68 -7.20 -30.39 25.93
CA ASN A 68 -8.34 -29.92 25.14
C ASN A 68 -8.08 -29.02 23.90
N SER A 69 -8.79 -29.34 22.82
CA SER A 69 -8.97 -28.51 21.63
C SER A 69 -9.86 -27.31 21.93
N ASP A 70 -9.27 -26.21 22.39
CA ASP A 70 -9.93 -24.90 22.38
C ASP A 70 -9.15 -23.94 21.48
N GLY A 71 -9.87 -23.40 20.50
CA GLY A 71 -9.35 -22.75 19.31
C GLY A 71 -8.37 -21.61 19.58
N ILE A 72 -7.18 -21.74 19.00
CA ILE A 72 -6.28 -20.63 18.74
C ILE A 72 -6.45 -20.26 17.27
N ALA A 73 -7.23 -19.21 17.05
CA ALA A 73 -7.35 -18.55 15.77
C ALA A 73 -5.98 -18.00 15.35
N SER A 74 -5.42 -18.57 14.29
CA SER A 74 -4.29 -18.01 13.55
C SER A 74 -4.83 -16.91 12.62
N PRO A 75 -4.22 -15.71 12.55
CA PRO A 75 -4.64 -14.68 11.61
C PRO A 75 -4.00 -14.97 10.25
N THR A 76 -4.53 -15.95 9.53
CA THR A 76 -4.24 -16.12 8.10
C THR A 76 -5.29 -15.36 7.31
N GLY A 77 -4.86 -14.30 6.64
CA GLY A 77 -5.68 -13.62 5.64
C GLY A 77 -6.14 -14.58 4.54
N GLN A 78 -7.31 -14.23 3.99
CA GLN A 78 -7.90 -14.71 2.74
C GLN A 78 -8.42 -16.15 2.72
N SER A 79 -9.74 -16.25 2.95
CA SER A 79 -10.57 -17.20 2.22
C SER A 79 -11.80 -16.47 1.72
N ASN A 80 -11.82 -16.20 0.41
CA ASN A 80 -12.98 -15.77 -0.35
C ASN A 80 -13.97 -16.94 -0.41
N SER A 81 -14.66 -17.19 0.70
CA SER A 81 -15.87 -18.00 0.73
C SER A 81 -17.06 -17.05 0.61
N ALA A 82 -18.14 -17.44 -0.07
CA ALA A 82 -19.36 -16.63 -0.17
C ALA A 82 -19.80 -16.19 1.23
N VAL A 83 -19.54 -14.93 1.53
CA VAL A 83 -19.51 -14.40 2.87
C VAL A 83 -20.62 -13.37 2.90
N THR A 84 -21.66 -13.64 3.70
CA THR A 84 -22.78 -12.72 3.84
C THR A 84 -22.27 -11.32 4.21
N PRO A 85 -22.75 -10.27 3.54
CA PRO A 85 -22.31 -8.91 3.83
C PRO A 85 -22.68 -8.54 5.27
N SER A 86 -21.74 -7.89 5.97
CA SER A 86 -21.88 -7.57 7.40
C SER A 86 -21.10 -6.30 7.74
N VAL A 87 -21.54 -5.59 8.78
CA VAL A 87 -20.91 -4.33 9.21
C VAL A 87 -19.47 -4.55 9.68
N GLU A 88 -19.20 -5.66 10.37
CA GLU A 88 -17.88 -6.01 10.91
C GLU A 88 -16.84 -6.21 9.79
N LYS A 89 -17.25 -6.88 8.70
CA LYS A 89 -16.40 -7.02 7.50
C LYS A 89 -16.20 -5.68 6.80
N GLY A 90 -17.25 -4.87 6.72
CA GLY A 90 -17.17 -3.52 6.19
C GLY A 90 -16.17 -2.65 6.95
N GLU A 91 -16.15 -2.75 8.28
CA GLU A 91 -15.18 -2.05 9.12
C GLU A 91 -13.74 -2.50 8.85
N GLN A 92 -13.50 -3.82 8.75
CA GLN A 92 -12.17 -4.37 8.45
C GLN A 92 -11.67 -3.90 7.07
N LEU A 93 -12.54 -3.97 6.05
CA LEU A 93 -12.23 -3.48 4.72
C LEU A 93 -12.01 -1.97 4.70
N PHE A 94 -12.80 -1.21 5.45
CA PHE A 94 -12.65 0.23 5.55
C PHE A 94 -11.27 0.60 6.13
N LYS A 95 -10.85 -0.08 7.20
CA LYS A 95 -9.52 0.13 7.82
C LYS A 95 -8.37 -0.17 6.84
N ALA A 96 -8.52 -1.19 6.00
CA ALA A 96 -7.51 -1.59 5.04
C ALA A 96 -7.45 -0.67 3.81
N GLU A 97 -8.59 -0.37 3.21
CA GLU A 97 -8.67 0.24 1.87
C GLU A 97 -9.01 1.74 1.91
N CYS A 98 -9.83 2.18 2.87
CA CYS A 98 -10.44 3.52 2.85
C CYS A 98 -9.82 4.49 3.88
N GLN A 99 -9.49 4.00 5.08
CA GLN A 99 -8.92 4.77 6.19
C GLN A 99 -7.63 5.54 5.82
N PRO A 100 -6.71 5.02 4.99
CA PRO A 100 -5.50 5.77 4.60
C PRO A 100 -5.81 7.14 3.99
N CYS A 101 -6.98 7.27 3.35
CA CYS A 101 -7.44 8.51 2.72
C CYS A 101 -8.52 9.23 3.54
N HIS A 102 -9.46 8.50 4.15
CA HIS A 102 -10.65 9.05 4.82
C HIS A 102 -10.52 9.16 6.35
N GLY A 103 -9.39 8.75 6.91
CA GLY A 103 -9.17 8.71 8.36
C GLY A 103 -9.94 7.58 9.06
N PRO A 104 -9.68 7.35 10.35
CA PRO A 104 -10.28 6.22 11.09
C PRO A 104 -11.80 6.33 11.20
N ASP A 105 -12.32 7.57 11.30
CA ASP A 105 -13.76 7.82 11.46
C ASP A 105 -14.48 8.12 10.12
N GLY A 106 -13.76 8.16 9.00
CA GLY A 106 -14.32 8.55 7.70
C GLY A 106 -14.69 10.02 7.56
N LYS A 107 -14.37 10.87 8.56
CA LYS A 107 -14.80 12.27 8.62
C LYS A 107 -13.81 13.27 8.02
N LYS A 108 -12.52 12.93 8.03
CA LYS A 108 -11.44 13.83 7.60
C LYS A 108 -10.29 13.07 6.99
N SER A 109 -9.62 13.70 6.04
CA SER A 109 -8.36 13.22 5.48
C SER A 109 -7.28 13.03 6.55
N MET A 110 -6.39 12.08 6.27
CA MET A 110 -5.15 11.95 7.04
C MET A 110 -4.23 13.16 6.79
N PRO A 111 -3.43 13.59 7.79
CA PRO A 111 -2.48 14.68 7.63
C PRO A 111 -1.51 14.45 6.47
N GLY A 112 -1.27 15.48 5.66
CA GLY A 112 -0.35 15.42 4.51
C GLY A 112 -1.01 15.16 3.15
N MET A 113 -2.33 14.97 3.09
CA MET A 113 -3.07 14.99 1.83
C MET A 113 -3.28 16.41 1.32
N THR A 114 -3.07 16.63 0.02
CA THR A 114 -3.19 17.95 -0.63
C THR A 114 -4.63 18.41 -0.81
N LYS A 115 -5.60 17.49 -0.72
CA LYS A 115 -7.03 17.79 -0.76
C LYS A 115 -7.76 16.99 0.31
N ASP A 116 -8.72 17.64 0.94
CA ASP A 116 -9.48 17.03 2.00
C ASP A 116 -10.42 15.95 1.46
N ALA A 117 -10.42 14.81 2.15
CA ALA A 117 -11.39 13.76 1.94
C ALA A 117 -12.77 14.27 2.39
N VAL A 118 -13.81 13.91 1.65
CA VAL A 118 -15.18 14.27 2.03
C VAL A 118 -15.56 13.48 3.29
N ASP A 119 -16.21 14.17 4.23
CA ASP A 119 -16.82 13.52 5.39
C ASP A 119 -17.91 12.54 4.93
N LEU A 120 -17.64 11.25 5.14
CA LEU A 120 -18.53 10.14 4.78
C LEU A 120 -19.78 10.07 5.67
N SER A 121 -19.75 10.65 6.86
CA SER A 121 -20.91 10.77 7.76
C SER A 121 -21.83 11.95 7.40
N SER A 122 -21.37 12.86 6.53
CA SER A 122 -22.15 14.03 6.14
C SER A 122 -23.45 13.66 5.42
N LYS A 123 -24.51 14.47 5.63
CA LYS A 123 -25.80 14.30 4.95
C LYS A 123 -25.68 14.21 3.42
N ARG A 124 -24.69 14.89 2.82
CA ARG A 124 -24.44 14.85 1.38
C ARG A 124 -24.10 13.43 0.89
N ILE A 125 -23.30 12.70 1.67
CA ILE A 125 -22.91 11.32 1.33
C ILE A 125 -23.98 10.34 1.78
N GLN A 126 -24.54 10.53 2.98
CA GLN A 126 -25.61 9.67 3.50
C GLN A 126 -26.92 9.77 2.70
N ASN A 127 -27.18 10.85 1.97
CA ASN A 127 -28.35 10.94 1.09
C ASN A 127 -28.14 10.27 -0.28
N LYS A 128 -26.94 9.79 -0.61
CA LYS A 128 -26.72 9.02 -1.84
C LYS A 128 -27.44 7.69 -1.76
N SER A 129 -27.81 7.12 -2.90
CA SER A 129 -28.35 5.76 -2.94
C SER A 129 -27.23 4.73 -2.77
N ASP A 130 -27.55 3.55 -2.23
CA ASP A 130 -26.60 2.44 -2.14
C ASP A 130 -25.93 2.10 -3.48
N PRO A 131 -26.65 1.92 -4.61
CA PRO A 131 -25.99 1.65 -5.89
C PRO A 131 -25.05 2.77 -6.35
N GLU A 132 -25.35 4.03 -6.00
CA GLU A 132 -24.44 5.14 -6.29
C GLU A 132 -23.15 5.04 -5.45
N LEU A 133 -23.26 4.71 -4.15
CA LEU A 133 -22.09 4.49 -3.29
C LEU A 133 -21.26 3.30 -3.78
N LYS A 134 -21.89 2.17 -4.10
CA LYS A 134 -21.22 0.98 -4.64
C LYS A 134 -20.44 1.31 -5.91
N LYS A 135 -21.04 2.10 -6.81
CA LYS A 135 -20.38 2.56 -8.04
C LYS A 135 -19.17 3.44 -7.75
N ILE A 136 -19.29 4.39 -6.83
CA ILE A 136 -18.17 5.27 -6.44
C ILE A 136 -17.03 4.46 -5.81
N ILE A 137 -17.33 3.47 -4.96
CA ILE A 137 -16.31 2.60 -4.35
C ILE A 137 -15.57 1.82 -5.44
N ARG A 138 -16.29 1.26 -6.42
CA ARG A 138 -15.71 0.41 -7.45
C ARG A 138 -14.94 1.20 -8.53
N GLU A 139 -15.50 2.30 -9.01
CA GLU A 139 -14.96 3.07 -10.13
C GLU A 139 -14.14 4.30 -9.69
N GLY A 140 -14.26 4.71 -8.43
CA GLY A 140 -13.79 6.00 -7.97
C GLY A 140 -14.67 7.14 -8.49
N ARG A 141 -14.17 8.38 -8.39
CA ARG A 141 -14.89 9.56 -8.91
C ARG A 141 -14.19 10.09 -10.16
N LYS A 142 -14.83 9.94 -11.32
CA LYS A 142 -14.33 10.47 -12.61
C LYS A 142 -13.99 11.96 -12.48
N GLY A 143 -12.78 12.34 -12.88
CA GLY A 143 -12.27 13.72 -12.80
C GLY A 143 -11.68 14.14 -11.45
N SER A 144 -11.66 13.25 -10.45
CA SER A 144 -10.91 13.44 -9.21
C SER A 144 -9.70 12.52 -9.20
N SER A 145 -8.49 13.06 -9.33
CA SER A 145 -7.25 12.28 -9.16
C SER A 145 -7.04 11.75 -7.73
N ILE A 146 -7.95 12.06 -6.80
CA ILE A 146 -7.85 11.75 -5.37
C ILE A 146 -8.65 10.48 -5.00
N MET A 147 -9.78 10.20 -5.67
CA MET A 147 -10.66 9.07 -5.31
C MET A 147 -10.42 7.87 -6.23
N VAL A 148 -9.53 6.97 -5.80
CA VAL A 148 -9.20 5.72 -6.50
C VAL A 148 -10.36 4.72 -6.34
N GLY A 149 -10.73 4.06 -7.43
CA GLY A 149 -11.70 2.96 -7.40
C GLY A 149 -11.04 1.64 -6.98
N HIS A 150 -11.83 0.75 -6.39
CA HIS A 150 -11.41 -0.56 -5.90
C HIS A 150 -12.06 -1.68 -6.74
N PRO A 151 -11.66 -1.89 -8.01
CA PRO A 151 -12.26 -2.89 -8.88
C PRO A 151 -11.98 -4.34 -8.45
N TRP A 152 -10.98 -4.56 -7.59
CA TRP A 152 -10.62 -5.89 -7.06
C TRP A 152 -11.54 -6.39 -5.95
N LEU A 153 -12.33 -5.52 -5.31
CA LEU A 153 -13.31 -5.94 -4.31
C LEU A 153 -14.46 -6.70 -4.98
N THR A 154 -14.94 -7.75 -4.33
CA THR A 154 -16.14 -8.48 -4.73
C THR A 154 -17.41 -7.69 -4.43
N SER A 155 -18.55 -8.10 -4.99
CA SER A 155 -19.82 -7.42 -4.71
C SER A 155 -20.19 -7.46 -3.22
N ASP A 156 -19.99 -8.61 -2.55
CA ASP A 156 -20.34 -8.79 -1.14
C ASP A 156 -19.45 -7.95 -0.21
N GLU A 157 -18.18 -7.75 -0.58
CA GLU A 157 -17.26 -6.86 0.14
C GLU A 157 -17.66 -5.40 -0.02
N ILE A 158 -18.04 -4.97 -1.23
CA ILE A 158 -18.56 -3.63 -1.48
C ILE A 158 -19.87 -3.40 -0.70
N ASP A 159 -20.73 -4.41 -0.63
CA ASP A 159 -21.98 -4.35 0.12
C ASP A 159 -21.72 -4.23 1.63
N SER A 160 -20.76 -4.98 2.15
CA SER A 160 -20.29 -4.86 3.53
C SER A 160 -19.75 -3.45 3.83
N LEU A 161 -18.96 -2.88 2.92
CA LEU A 161 -18.47 -1.51 3.03
C LEU A 161 -19.63 -0.51 3.09
N VAL A 162 -20.61 -0.62 2.21
CA VAL A 162 -21.77 0.28 2.22
C VAL A 162 -22.53 0.16 3.54
N LEU A 163 -22.77 -1.05 4.05
CA LEU A 163 -23.42 -1.25 5.35
C LEU A 163 -22.65 -0.54 6.49
N TYR A 164 -21.32 -0.66 6.51
CA TYR A 164 -20.49 0.06 7.47
C TYR A 164 -20.58 1.58 7.29
N LEU A 165 -20.51 2.08 6.06
CA LEU A 165 -20.66 3.52 5.78
C LEU A 165 -22.00 4.08 6.25
N ARG A 166 -23.09 3.29 6.19
CA ARG A 166 -24.41 3.69 6.74
C ARG A 166 -24.45 3.74 8.26
N ALA A 167 -23.57 3.00 8.93
CA ALA A 167 -23.46 3.03 10.38
C ALA A 167 -22.71 4.27 10.89
N LEU A 168 -21.90 4.92 10.04
CA LEU A 168 -21.17 6.15 10.39
C LEU A 168 -22.12 7.33 10.58
N LYS A 169 -22.08 7.98 11.76
CA LYS A 169 -22.87 9.17 12.12
C LYS A 169 -22.01 10.23 12.79
#